data_AF-A0A349KU03-F1
#
_entry.id   AF-A0A349KU03-F1
#
_cell.length_a   1.000
_cell.length_b   1.000
_cell.length_c   1.000
_cell.angle_alpha   90.00
_cell.angle_beta   90.00
_cell.angle_gamma   90.00
#
_symmetry.space_group_name_H-M   'P 1'
#
loop_
_entity.id
_entity.type
_entity.pdbx_description
1 polymer ?
#
loop_
_entity_poly.entity_id
_entity_poly.type
_entity_poly.pdbx_seq_one_letter_code
_entity_poly.pdbx_strand_id
1 'polypeptide(L)'
;MRGLSFVKEKVAKIAQKCGILPRPPAAWKKTRKPSPKNTVPASLGGESVVNKNSEKIAAARFAMLGASIYPDATFTLRLSYGEIKGWKQGGQEVPPFTDFGGAFEHATGAAPFKLPPSWEAAKARLALATPLNFVSGKDIVGGNSGSTVINRDGQLVGLIFDGSIHSLGGAFGYDPSNNRAVAVDSAAPLEALDKIDGAQDLTRELRGDGAH
;
A
#
# COMPACT_ATOMS: atom_id res chain seq x y z
N MET A 1 -9.95 -6.09 -15.00
CA MET A 1 -10.30 -4.68 -15.28
C MET A 1 -11.34 -4.11 -14.29
N ARG A 2 -11.05 -4.06 -12.99
CA ARG A 2 -11.94 -3.41 -11.97
C ARG A 2 -11.21 -2.45 -11.01
N GLY A 3 -9.87 -2.39 -11.06
CA GLY A 3 -9.07 -1.53 -10.19
C GLY A 3 -9.04 -0.06 -10.61
N LEU A 4 -8.93 0.23 -11.91
CA LEU A 4 -8.82 1.61 -12.41
C LEU A 4 -10.12 2.44 -12.23
N SER A 5 -11.29 1.80 -12.22
CA SER A 5 -12.56 2.52 -12.05
C SER A 5 -12.79 2.98 -10.61
N PHE A 6 -12.24 2.25 -9.63
CA PHE A 6 -12.45 2.55 -8.21
C PHE A 6 -11.57 3.71 -7.71
N VAL A 7 -10.33 3.80 -8.23
CA VAL A 7 -9.39 4.88 -7.90
C VAL A 7 -9.87 6.22 -8.47
N LYS A 8 -10.35 6.25 -9.72
CA LYS A 8 -10.91 7.46 -10.34
C LYS A 8 -12.15 7.98 -9.61
N GLU A 9 -13.00 7.10 -9.10
CA GLU A 9 -14.23 7.49 -8.40
C GLU A 9 -13.98 8.04 -6.98
N LYS A 10 -12.95 7.54 -6.28
CA LYS A 10 -12.56 8.06 -4.95
C LYS A 10 -11.91 9.44 -5.04
N VAL A 11 -11.02 9.65 -5.99
CA VAL A 11 -10.34 10.95 -6.20
C VAL A 11 -11.35 12.04 -6.59
N ALA A 12 -12.30 11.73 -7.48
CA ALA A 12 -13.35 12.67 -7.87
C ALA A 12 -14.29 13.06 -6.71
N LYS A 13 -14.58 12.12 -5.80
CA LYS A 13 -15.42 12.39 -4.61
C LYS A 13 -14.70 13.23 -3.56
N ILE A 14 -13.39 13.05 -3.40
CA ILE A 14 -12.57 13.89 -2.51
C ILE A 14 -12.48 15.32 -3.06
N ALA A 15 -12.21 15.48 -4.36
CA ALA A 15 -12.16 16.79 -5.01
C ALA A 15 -13.50 17.55 -4.94
N GLN A 16 -14.65 16.86 -5.04
CA GLN A 16 -15.97 17.49 -4.84
C GLN A 16 -16.26 17.84 -3.38
N LYS A 17 -15.75 17.05 -2.42
CA LYS A 17 -15.95 17.32 -0.98
C LYS A 17 -15.07 18.49 -0.50
N CYS A 18 -13.95 18.71 -1.16
CA CYS A 18 -13.05 19.84 -0.96
C CYS A 18 -13.41 21.08 -1.80
N GLY A 19 -14.49 21.06 -2.58
CA GLY A 19 -14.95 22.20 -3.38
C GLY A 19 -14.12 22.52 -4.63
N ILE A 20 -13.19 21.64 -5.01
CA ILE A 20 -12.26 21.82 -6.13
C ILE A 20 -12.95 21.60 -7.48
N LEU A 21 -14.01 20.79 -7.52
CA LEU A 21 -14.81 20.52 -8.71
C LEU A 21 -16.29 20.84 -8.47
N PRO A 22 -16.99 21.43 -9.46
CA PRO A 22 -18.43 21.67 -9.37
C PRO A 22 -19.20 20.35 -9.26
N ARG A 23 -20.33 20.37 -8.54
CA ARG A 23 -21.23 19.21 -8.48
C ARG A 23 -21.81 18.93 -9.87
N PRO A 24 -21.85 17.66 -10.31
CA PRO A 24 -22.34 17.33 -11.64
C PRO A 24 -23.85 17.58 -11.71
N PRO A 25 -24.38 17.93 -12.90
CA PRO A 25 -25.80 18.20 -13.09
C PRO A 25 -26.65 16.97 -12.75
N ALA A 26 -27.88 17.22 -12.27
CA ALA A 26 -28.81 16.20 -11.75
C ALA A 26 -29.13 15.05 -12.73
N ALA A 27 -28.86 15.24 -14.03
CA ALA A 27 -29.06 14.26 -15.09
C ALA A 27 -28.12 13.04 -15.04
N TRP A 28 -27.04 13.05 -14.24
CA TRP A 28 -26.16 11.87 -14.09
C TRP A 28 -26.80 10.74 -13.24
N LYS A 29 -27.97 10.93 -12.62
CA LYS A 29 -28.55 9.94 -11.69
C LYS A 29 -29.14 8.66 -12.32
N LYS A 30 -28.98 8.37 -13.61
CA LYS A 30 -29.53 7.14 -14.22
C LYS A 30 -28.52 6.37 -15.05
N THR A 31 -28.01 5.29 -14.47
CA THR A 31 -27.84 3.92 -15.03
C THR A 31 -26.79 3.15 -14.23
N ARG A 32 -27.04 2.94 -12.93
CA ARG A 32 -26.36 1.89 -12.18
C ARG A 32 -27.33 0.71 -12.11
N LYS A 33 -27.29 -0.19 -13.11
CA LYS A 33 -27.84 -1.54 -12.89
C LYS A 33 -27.03 -2.12 -11.72
N PRO A 34 -27.65 -2.50 -10.59
CA PRO A 34 -26.92 -3.17 -9.54
C PRO A 34 -26.29 -4.43 -10.16
N SER A 35 -24.99 -4.60 -9.98
CA SER A 35 -24.40 -5.93 -10.14
C SER A 35 -25.22 -6.90 -9.29
N PRO A 36 -25.56 -8.11 -9.77
CA PRO A 36 -26.21 -9.10 -8.93
C PRO A 36 -25.41 -9.20 -7.64
N LYS A 37 -26.04 -8.83 -6.53
CA LYS A 37 -25.45 -9.10 -5.23
C LYS A 37 -25.40 -10.61 -5.17
N ASN A 38 -24.21 -11.19 -5.14
CA ASN A 38 -24.04 -12.48 -4.48
C ASN A 38 -24.29 -12.21 -3.00
N THR A 39 -25.55 -12.01 -2.62
CA THR A 39 -25.99 -12.23 -1.25
C THR A 39 -25.90 -13.73 -1.06
N VAL A 40 -24.75 -14.17 -0.56
CA VAL A 40 -24.71 -15.38 0.25
C VAL A 40 -25.77 -15.17 1.34
N PRO A 41 -26.74 -16.08 1.52
CA PRO A 41 -27.69 -15.94 2.62
C PRO A 41 -26.89 -15.81 3.92
N ALA A 42 -27.27 -14.84 4.77
CA ALA A 42 -26.73 -14.73 6.12
C ALA A 42 -26.83 -16.12 6.76
N SER A 43 -25.69 -16.70 7.14
CA SER A 43 -25.67 -18.05 7.67
C SER A 43 -26.31 -18.01 9.07
N LEU A 44 -27.60 -18.34 9.12
CA LEU A 44 -28.38 -18.40 10.34
C LEU A 44 -27.86 -19.57 11.20
N GLY A 45 -27.07 -19.25 12.23
CA GLY A 45 -26.71 -20.13 13.35
C GLY A 45 -25.26 -20.61 13.45
N GLY A 46 -24.54 -20.74 12.33
CA GLY A 46 -23.16 -21.25 12.32
C GLY A 46 -22.12 -20.22 12.77
N GLU A 47 -22.23 -18.98 12.29
CA GLU A 47 -21.29 -17.90 12.59
C GLU A 47 -21.22 -17.56 14.08
N SER A 48 -22.35 -17.62 14.82
CA SER A 48 -22.35 -17.31 16.26
C SER A 48 -21.62 -18.39 17.09
N VAL A 49 -21.72 -19.66 16.69
CA VAL A 49 -21.01 -20.78 17.33
C VAL A 49 -19.52 -20.69 17.03
N VAL A 50 -19.14 -20.38 15.79
CA VAL A 50 -17.73 -20.17 15.41
C VAL A 50 -17.14 -19.01 16.22
N ASN A 51 -17.80 -17.86 16.27
CA ASN A 51 -17.32 -16.69 17.02
C ASN A 51 -17.13 -16.99 18.51
N LYS A 52 -18.14 -17.59 19.15
CA LYS A 52 -18.07 -17.96 20.58
C LYS A 52 -16.93 -18.93 20.89
N ASN A 53 -16.63 -19.87 19.99
CA ASN A 53 -15.53 -20.81 20.20
C ASN A 53 -14.18 -20.18 19.86
N SER A 54 -14.10 -19.28 18.88
CA SER A 54 -12.90 -18.50 18.60
C SER A 54 -12.52 -17.61 19.79
N GLU A 55 -13.49 -16.99 20.46
CA GLU A 55 -13.26 -16.23 21.71
C GLU A 55 -12.63 -17.10 22.81
N LYS A 56 -13.12 -18.33 23.00
CA LYS A 56 -12.55 -19.27 23.97
C LYS A 56 -11.12 -19.66 23.63
N ILE A 57 -10.83 -19.92 22.35
CA ILE A 57 -9.47 -20.22 21.88
C ILE A 57 -8.56 -19.01 22.11
N ALA A 58 -9.02 -17.80 21.80
CA ALA A 58 -8.26 -16.58 22.04
C ALA A 58 -7.97 -16.38 23.54
N ALA A 59 -8.95 -16.59 24.41
CA ALA A 59 -8.78 -16.51 25.86
C ALA A 59 -7.77 -17.55 26.38
N ALA A 60 -7.84 -18.80 25.90
CA ALA A 60 -6.89 -19.84 26.27
C ALA A 60 -5.46 -19.51 25.79
N ARG A 61 -5.31 -19.03 24.54
CA ARG A 61 -4.01 -18.58 24.01
C ARG A 61 -3.44 -17.42 24.82
N PHE A 62 -4.27 -16.45 25.19
CA PHE A 62 -3.84 -15.34 26.03
C PHE A 62 -3.46 -15.80 27.45
N ALA A 63 -4.19 -16.73 28.06
CA ALA A 63 -3.83 -17.29 29.36
C ALA A 63 -2.48 -18.03 29.33
N MET A 64 -2.14 -18.68 28.21
CA MET A 64 -0.89 -19.42 28.04
C MET A 64 0.30 -18.53 27.65
N LEU A 65 0.10 -17.60 26.71
CA LEU A 65 1.18 -16.83 26.07
C LEU A 65 1.25 -15.39 26.59
N GLY A 66 0.19 -14.90 27.22
CA GLY A 66 0.10 -13.53 27.71
C GLY A 66 0.35 -12.50 26.61
N ALA A 67 1.04 -11.42 26.98
CA ALA A 67 1.40 -10.33 26.08
C ALA A 67 2.63 -10.62 25.20
N SER A 68 3.16 -11.85 25.20
CA SER A 68 4.28 -12.22 24.31
C SER A 68 3.87 -12.35 22.85
N ILE A 69 2.56 -12.46 22.58
CA ILE A 69 1.97 -12.42 21.25
C ILE A 69 1.07 -11.19 21.11
N TYR A 70 1.03 -10.61 19.92
CA TYR A 70 0.14 -9.49 19.62
C TYR A 70 -1.27 -9.99 19.23
N PRO A 71 -2.33 -9.21 19.53
CA PRO A 71 -3.69 -9.56 19.14
C PRO A 71 -3.90 -9.40 17.63
N ASP A 72 -4.86 -10.13 17.07
CA ASP A 72 -5.27 -10.02 15.67
C ASP A 72 -5.66 -8.58 15.28
N ALA A 73 -5.49 -8.22 14.01
CA ALA A 73 -5.86 -6.91 13.49
C ALA A 73 -7.39 -6.73 13.50
N THR A 74 -7.86 -5.60 14.05
CA THR A 74 -9.30 -5.28 14.20
C THR A 74 -9.68 -3.93 13.61
N PHE A 75 -8.94 -3.46 12.58
CA PHE A 75 -9.05 -2.09 12.06
C PHE A 75 -8.81 -0.99 13.12
N THR A 76 -8.01 -1.32 14.13
CA THR A 76 -7.53 -0.39 15.15
C THR A 76 -6.06 -0.04 14.90
N LEU A 77 -5.59 1.07 15.44
CA LEU A 77 -4.20 1.51 15.30
C LEU A 77 -3.25 0.46 15.89
N ARG A 78 -2.20 0.12 15.14
CA ARG A 78 -1.13 -0.80 15.54
C ARG A 78 0.22 -0.27 15.08
N LEU A 79 1.27 -0.65 15.81
CA LEU A 79 2.65 -0.42 15.42
C LEU A 79 3.31 -1.76 15.07
N SER A 80 4.04 -1.78 13.97
CA SER A 80 4.87 -2.91 13.54
C SER A 80 6.26 -2.37 13.23
N TYR A 81 7.30 -3.05 13.73
CA TYR A 81 8.69 -2.63 13.58
C TYR A 81 9.51 -3.75 12.95
N GLY A 82 10.62 -3.36 12.33
CA GLY A 82 11.49 -4.29 11.61
C GLY A 82 12.41 -3.56 10.66
N GLU A 83 13.39 -4.29 10.16
CA GLU A 83 14.46 -3.76 9.33
C GLU A 83 14.11 -3.83 7.84
N ILE A 84 14.74 -2.96 7.04
CA ILE A 84 14.75 -3.09 5.58
C ILE A 84 15.61 -4.31 5.25
N LYS A 85 15.02 -5.30 4.58
CA LYS A 85 15.68 -6.58 4.33
C LYS A 85 15.10 -7.29 3.12
N GLY A 86 15.99 -7.78 2.25
CA GLY A 86 15.65 -8.65 1.13
C GLY A 86 15.18 -10.04 1.58
N TRP A 87 15.03 -10.98 0.66
CA TRP A 87 14.73 -12.38 0.97
C TRP A 87 15.34 -13.32 -0.06
N LYS A 88 15.32 -14.62 0.20
CA LYS A 88 15.76 -15.63 -0.78
C LYS A 88 14.58 -16.16 -1.57
N GLN A 89 14.67 -16.14 -2.89
CA GLN A 89 13.70 -16.76 -3.79
C GLN A 89 14.41 -17.69 -4.77
N GLY A 90 14.05 -18.97 -4.77
CA GLY A 90 14.66 -19.95 -5.68
C GLY A 90 16.18 -20.09 -5.53
N GLY A 91 16.72 -19.85 -4.33
CA GLY A 91 18.17 -19.87 -4.06
C GLY A 91 18.91 -18.57 -4.39
N GLN A 92 18.23 -17.57 -4.97
CA GLN A 92 18.79 -16.25 -5.25
C GLN A 92 18.38 -15.23 -4.19
N GLU A 93 19.28 -14.31 -3.87
CA GLU A 93 18.98 -13.16 -3.02
C GLU A 93 18.18 -12.13 -3.82
N VAL A 94 17.05 -11.70 -3.27
CA VAL A 94 16.27 -10.58 -3.79
C VAL A 94 16.61 -9.35 -2.95
N PRO A 95 17.16 -8.29 -3.56
CA PRO A 95 17.60 -7.11 -2.82
C PRO A 95 16.41 -6.34 -2.23
N PRO A 96 16.64 -5.55 -1.16
CA PRO A 96 15.56 -4.85 -0.48
C PRO A 96 15.03 -3.62 -1.23
N PHE A 97 15.71 -3.12 -2.26
CA PHE A 97 15.36 -1.89 -2.96
C PHE A 97 15.20 -2.15 -4.45
N THR A 98 14.29 -1.40 -5.07
CA THR A 98 14.25 -1.17 -6.52
C THR A 98 14.51 0.30 -6.78
N ASP A 99 14.80 0.66 -8.03
CA ASP A 99 15.05 2.05 -8.44
C ASP A 99 14.24 2.42 -9.70
N PHE A 100 14.33 3.68 -10.12
CA PHE A 100 13.66 4.13 -11.35
C PHE A 100 14.25 3.45 -12.59
N GLY A 101 15.56 3.17 -12.62
CA GLY A 101 16.23 2.46 -13.70
C GLY A 101 15.55 1.13 -14.02
N GLY A 102 15.33 0.30 -12.99
CA GLY A 102 14.62 -0.97 -13.09
C GLY A 102 13.20 -0.82 -13.65
N ALA A 103 12.49 0.26 -13.34
CA ALA A 103 11.18 0.51 -13.92
C ALA A 103 11.24 0.70 -15.44
N PHE A 104 12.27 1.36 -15.97
CA PHE A 104 12.51 1.48 -17.41
C PHE A 104 13.01 0.18 -18.04
N GLU A 105 13.84 -0.59 -17.33
CA GLU A 105 14.32 -1.91 -17.81
C GLU A 105 13.18 -2.91 -17.97
N HIS A 106 12.19 -2.87 -17.07
CA HIS A 106 11.01 -3.73 -17.13
C HIS A 106 9.91 -3.24 -18.08
N ALA A 107 10.06 -2.07 -18.69
CA ALA A 107 9.07 -1.50 -19.59
C ALA A 107 9.05 -2.25 -20.93
N THR A 108 7.90 -2.83 -21.30
CA THR A 108 7.77 -3.60 -22.57
C THR A 108 7.12 -2.80 -23.69
N GLY A 109 6.64 -1.59 -23.40
CA GLY A 109 5.83 -0.78 -24.32
C GLY A 109 4.37 -1.23 -24.46
N ALA A 110 3.97 -2.33 -23.81
CA ALA A 110 2.61 -2.87 -23.82
C ALA A 110 2.07 -3.13 -22.41
N ALA A 111 0.74 -3.08 -22.24
CA ALA A 111 0.12 -3.37 -20.95
C ALA A 111 0.43 -4.81 -20.49
N PRO A 112 0.65 -5.06 -19.18
CA PRO A 112 0.57 -4.10 -18.07
C PRO A 112 1.86 -3.30 -17.80
N PHE A 113 2.95 -3.57 -18.52
CA PHE A 113 4.28 -2.98 -18.30
C PHE A 113 4.60 -1.82 -19.26
N LYS A 114 3.59 -1.04 -19.65
CA LYS A 114 3.78 0.17 -20.46
C LYS A 114 3.93 1.37 -19.54
N LEU A 115 5.08 2.03 -19.60
CA LEU A 115 5.28 3.29 -18.89
C LEU A 115 4.42 4.41 -19.51
N PRO A 116 3.93 5.37 -18.69
CA PRO A 116 3.27 6.55 -19.20
C PRO A 116 4.21 7.40 -20.07
N PRO A 117 3.71 8.08 -21.12
CA PRO A 117 4.54 8.97 -21.94
C PRO A 117 5.30 10.06 -21.14
N SER A 118 4.76 10.51 -20.01
CA SER A 118 5.43 11.48 -19.14
C SER A 118 6.71 10.94 -18.51
N TRP A 119 6.76 9.65 -18.18
CA TRP A 119 7.98 9.00 -17.65
C TRP A 119 9.05 8.90 -18.73
N GLU A 120 8.67 8.49 -19.94
CA GLU A 120 9.59 8.42 -21.09
C GLU A 120 10.18 9.79 -21.42
N ALA A 121 9.34 10.83 -21.46
CA ALA A 121 9.78 12.21 -21.67
C ALA A 121 10.67 12.76 -20.54
N ALA A 122 10.55 12.21 -19.33
CA ALA A 122 11.32 12.62 -18.16
C ALA A 122 12.60 11.82 -17.94
N LYS A 123 12.82 10.70 -18.66
CA LYS A 123 13.90 9.75 -18.40
C LYS A 123 15.29 10.40 -18.28
N ALA A 124 15.62 11.33 -19.18
CA ALA A 124 16.91 12.02 -19.17
C ALA A 124 17.10 12.99 -17.99
N ARG A 125 16.02 13.37 -17.30
CA ARG A 125 16.00 14.28 -16.16
C ARG A 125 15.91 13.56 -14.81
N LEU A 126 15.57 12.26 -14.84
CA LEU A 126 15.44 11.42 -13.66
C LEU A 126 16.82 10.94 -13.18
N ALA A 127 17.06 11.01 -11.89
CA ALA A 127 18.11 10.25 -11.24
C ALA A 127 17.70 8.77 -11.19
N LEU A 128 18.12 7.99 -12.19
CA LEU A 128 17.66 6.59 -12.34
C LEU A 128 18.04 5.67 -11.17
N ALA A 129 19.09 6.00 -10.41
CA ALA A 129 19.49 5.27 -9.21
C ALA A 129 18.68 5.63 -7.96
N THR A 130 17.76 6.60 -8.04
CA THR A 130 16.87 6.94 -6.92
C THR A 130 16.02 5.72 -6.56
N PRO A 131 15.99 5.30 -5.28
CA PRO A 131 15.13 4.22 -4.85
C PRO A 131 13.66 4.51 -5.18
N LEU A 132 12.99 3.54 -5.78
CA LEU A 132 11.57 3.60 -6.14
C LEU A 132 10.73 2.95 -5.04
N ASN A 133 11.02 1.69 -4.73
CA ASN A 133 10.35 0.93 -3.68
C ASN A 133 11.37 0.22 -2.80
N PHE A 134 10.95 -0.15 -1.60
CA PHE A 134 11.71 -1.03 -0.74
C PHE A 134 10.83 -2.05 -0.02
N VAL A 135 11.47 -3.10 0.47
CA VAL A 135 10.85 -4.12 1.31
C VAL A 135 11.42 -4.13 2.73
N SER A 136 10.57 -4.45 3.70
CA SER A 136 10.97 -4.58 5.10
C SER A 136 10.32 -5.77 5.79
N GLY A 137 10.92 -6.23 6.88
CA GLY A 137 10.39 -7.33 7.71
C GLY A 137 9.19 -6.94 8.58
N LYS A 138 8.45 -5.87 8.26
CA LYS A 138 7.27 -5.49 9.04
C LYS A 138 6.13 -6.46 8.76
N ASP A 139 5.40 -6.83 9.82
CA ASP A 139 4.16 -7.59 9.67
C ASP A 139 3.01 -6.64 9.31
N ILE A 140 2.38 -6.89 8.17
CA ILE A 140 1.28 -6.10 7.63
C ILE A 140 0.19 -7.04 7.10
N VAL A 141 -1.05 -6.55 7.13
CA VAL A 141 -2.22 -7.22 6.55
C VAL A 141 -3.09 -6.19 5.82
N GLY A 142 -4.22 -6.64 5.26
CA GLY A 142 -5.19 -5.73 4.64
C GLY A 142 -5.61 -4.62 5.62
N GLY A 143 -5.48 -3.36 5.18
CA GLY A 143 -5.74 -2.17 6.01
C GLY A 143 -4.50 -1.32 6.27
N ASN A 144 -3.29 -1.85 6.07
CA ASN A 144 -2.04 -1.09 6.24
C ASN A 144 -1.67 -0.17 5.06
N SER A 145 -2.37 -0.23 3.91
CA SER A 145 -2.07 0.65 2.76
C SER A 145 -2.16 2.13 3.15
N GLY A 146 -1.11 2.88 2.85
CA GLY A 146 -0.92 4.28 3.24
C GLY A 146 -0.27 4.48 4.61
N SER A 147 0.09 3.41 5.34
CA SER A 147 0.81 3.54 6.61
C SER A 147 2.19 4.15 6.38
N THR A 148 2.56 5.10 7.23
CA THR A 148 3.89 5.72 7.20
C THR A 148 4.94 4.75 7.74
N VAL A 149 6.07 4.69 7.03
CA VAL A 149 7.29 4.06 7.53
C VAL A 149 8.18 5.17 8.05
N ILE A 150 8.56 5.07 9.32
CA ILE A 150 9.49 6.01 9.96
C ILE A 150 10.81 5.33 10.32
N ASN A 151 11.91 6.07 10.23
CA ASN A 151 13.22 5.61 10.70
C ASN A 151 13.38 5.82 12.22
N ARG A 152 14.57 5.51 12.76
CA ARG A 152 14.88 5.63 14.19
C ARG A 152 14.83 7.07 14.70
N ASP A 153 14.99 8.04 13.81
CA ASP A 153 14.96 9.48 14.10
C ASP A 153 13.55 10.07 13.93
N GLY A 154 12.54 9.24 13.68
CA GLY A 154 11.15 9.68 13.50
C GLY A 154 10.85 10.32 12.14
N GLN A 155 11.77 10.22 11.17
CA GLN A 155 11.59 10.78 9.83
C GLN A 155 10.81 9.81 8.95
N LEU A 156 9.91 10.32 8.11
CA LEU A 156 9.20 9.53 7.11
C LEU A 156 10.18 9.07 6.03
N VAL A 157 10.29 7.75 5.83
CA VAL A 157 11.16 7.14 4.82
C VAL A 157 10.38 6.35 3.77
N GLY A 158 9.09 6.12 3.96
CA GLY A 158 8.25 5.48 2.95
C GLY A 158 6.78 5.37 3.31
N LEU A 159 6.02 4.84 2.36
CA LEU A 159 4.58 4.60 2.51
C LEU A 159 4.25 3.17 2.06
N ILE A 160 3.63 2.40 2.95
CA ILE A 160 3.25 1.01 2.69
C ILE A 160 2.14 0.98 1.64
N PHE A 161 2.26 0.11 0.64
CA PHE A 161 1.19 -0.07 -0.35
C PHE A 161 0.83 -1.53 -0.61
N ASP A 162 1.71 -2.49 -0.34
CA ASP A 162 1.45 -3.91 -0.55
C ASP A 162 2.32 -4.80 0.34
N GLY A 163 2.13 -6.11 0.26
CA GLY A 163 3.03 -7.14 0.79
C GLY A 163 3.58 -8.03 -0.32
N SER A 164 4.68 -8.74 -0.06
CA SER A 164 5.21 -9.74 -1.00
C SER A 164 4.23 -10.89 -1.19
N ILE A 165 4.38 -11.68 -2.26
CA ILE A 165 3.51 -12.84 -2.50
C ILE A 165 3.47 -13.82 -1.31
N HIS A 166 4.57 -13.92 -0.56
CA HIS A 166 4.69 -14.75 0.63
C HIS A 166 3.85 -14.22 1.81
N SER A 167 3.60 -12.91 1.88
CA SER A 167 2.82 -12.31 2.96
C SER A 167 1.32 -12.60 2.86
N LEU A 168 0.83 -13.24 1.80
CA LEU A 168 -0.56 -13.69 1.70
C LEU A 168 -0.93 -14.67 2.83
N GLY A 169 0.03 -15.49 3.28
CA GLY A 169 -0.12 -16.35 4.46
C GLY A 169 -0.08 -15.59 5.79
N GLY A 170 0.39 -14.34 5.79
CA GLY A 170 0.56 -13.50 6.98
C GLY A 170 -0.73 -13.26 7.76
N ALA A 171 -1.89 -13.34 7.11
CA ALA A 171 -3.19 -13.27 7.77
C ALA A 171 -3.44 -14.44 8.75
N PHE A 172 -2.72 -15.55 8.60
CA PHE A 172 -2.81 -16.73 9.47
C PHE A 172 -1.55 -16.93 10.32
N GLY A 173 -0.39 -16.54 9.81
CA GLY A 173 0.87 -16.63 10.53
C GLY A 173 2.00 -15.89 9.81
N TYR A 174 2.81 -15.17 10.58
CA TYR A 174 3.95 -14.43 10.07
C TYR A 174 5.20 -15.33 9.95
N ASP A 175 5.81 -15.36 8.75
CA ASP A 175 7.10 -16.02 8.49
C ASP A 175 8.20 -14.97 8.27
N PRO A 176 9.14 -14.78 9.21
CA PRO A 176 10.20 -13.78 9.09
C PRO A 176 11.16 -14.05 7.93
N SER A 177 11.27 -15.29 7.45
CA SER A 177 12.20 -15.63 6.37
C SER A 177 11.75 -15.03 5.03
N ASN A 178 10.44 -14.97 4.77
CA ASN A 178 9.88 -14.62 3.46
C ASN A 178 8.90 -13.44 3.46
N ASN A 179 8.19 -13.18 4.56
CA ASN A 179 7.17 -12.13 4.61
C ASN A 179 7.83 -10.75 4.52
N ARG A 180 7.42 -9.95 3.54
CA ARG A 180 7.92 -8.60 3.37
C ARG A 180 6.78 -7.63 3.16
N ALA A 181 6.80 -6.52 3.88
CA ALA A 181 5.99 -5.36 3.60
C ALA A 181 6.66 -4.53 2.49
N VAL A 182 5.89 -4.12 1.50
CA VAL A 182 6.34 -3.32 0.36
C VAL A 182 5.90 -1.87 0.55
N ALA A 183 6.86 -0.97 0.46
CA ALA A 183 6.65 0.47 0.55
C ALA A 183 7.26 1.20 -0.65
N VAL A 184 6.66 2.33 -1.02
CA VAL A 184 7.32 3.30 -1.89
C VAL A 184 8.35 4.06 -1.05
N ASP A 185 9.55 4.24 -1.59
CA ASP A 185 10.58 5.04 -0.93
C ASP A 185 10.18 6.52 -0.96
N SER A 186 10.40 7.25 0.13
CA SER A 186 10.11 8.69 0.21
C SER A 186 10.82 9.53 -0.85
N ALA A 187 11.99 9.10 -1.35
CA ALA A 187 12.70 9.78 -2.42
C ALA A 187 11.94 9.71 -3.76
N ALA A 188 11.20 8.63 -3.99
CA ALA A 188 10.52 8.40 -5.26
C ALA A 188 9.41 9.42 -5.60
N PRO A 189 8.44 9.71 -4.71
CA PRO A 189 7.45 10.73 -4.99
C PRO A 189 8.09 12.12 -5.11
N LEU A 190 9.16 12.43 -4.36
CA LEU A 190 9.86 13.72 -4.50
C LEU A 190 10.52 13.88 -5.88
N GLU A 191 11.18 12.81 -6.36
CA GLU A 191 11.80 12.77 -7.68
C GLU A 191 10.76 12.84 -8.80
N ALA A 192 9.67 12.07 -8.67
CA ALA A 192 8.57 12.09 -9.63
C ALA A 192 7.86 13.45 -9.69
N LEU A 193 7.54 14.05 -8.54
CA LEU A 193 6.89 15.36 -8.48
C LEU A 193 7.75 16.44 -9.13
N ASP A 194 9.05 16.46 -8.86
CA ASP A 194 9.95 17.45 -9.45
C ASP A 194 10.20 17.18 -10.95
N LYS A 195 10.60 15.96 -11.31
CA LYS A 195 11.08 15.65 -12.67
C LYS A 195 9.97 15.21 -13.62
N ILE A 196 8.93 14.55 -13.17
CA ILE A 196 7.87 14.05 -14.06
C ILE A 196 6.72 15.05 -14.11
N ASP A 197 6.27 15.53 -12.95
CA ASP A 197 5.04 16.34 -12.85
C ASP A 197 5.31 17.85 -12.89
N GLY A 198 6.55 18.29 -12.66
CA GLY A 198 6.90 19.72 -12.61
C GLY A 198 6.27 20.45 -11.43
N ALA A 199 6.09 19.77 -10.30
CA ALA A 199 5.44 20.26 -9.08
C ALA A 199 6.47 20.71 -8.03
N GLN A 200 7.40 21.60 -8.39
CA GLN A 200 8.51 21.97 -7.50
C GLN A 200 8.07 22.72 -6.24
N ASP A 201 6.95 23.44 -6.28
CA ASP A 201 6.37 24.09 -5.09
C ASP A 201 6.01 23.06 -4.01
N LEU A 202 5.36 21.97 -4.40
CA LEU A 202 4.98 20.90 -3.49
C LEU A 202 6.21 20.17 -2.95
N THR A 203 7.21 19.91 -3.80
CA THR A 203 8.47 19.29 -3.36
C THR A 203 9.20 20.17 -2.33
N ARG A 204 9.18 21.50 -2.48
CA ARG A 204 9.75 22.43 -1.48
C ARG A 204 8.99 22.41 -0.16
N GLU A 205 7.65 22.43 -0.21
CA GLU A 205 6.80 22.32 0.99
C GLU A 205 7.10 21.03 1.76
N LEU A 206 7.14 19.90 1.06
CA LEU A 206 7.38 18.58 1.67
C LEU A 206 8.77 18.42 2.28
N ARG A 207 9.78 19.14 1.75
CA ARG A 207 11.14 19.14 2.31
C ARG A 207 11.32 20.10 3.48
N GLY A 208 10.38 21.02 3.68
CA GLY A 208 10.55 22.13 4.62
C GLY A 208 11.52 23.20 4.14
N ASP A 209 11.80 23.24 2.83
CA ASP A 209 12.69 24.23 2.20
C ASP A 209 11.95 25.56 1.88
N GLY A 210 10.63 25.59 2.10
CA GLY A 210 9.82 26.79 1.97
C GLY A 210 10.07 27.75 3.12
N ALA A 211 10.29 29.04 2.82
CA ALA A 211 10.25 30.08 3.83
C ALA A 211 8.86 30.12 4.48
N HIS A 212 8.79 29.81 5.77
CA HIS A 212 7.67 30.10 6.65
C HIS A 212 8.12 31.10 7.70
#